data_AF-A0A239C1D8-F1
#
_entry.id   AF-A0A239C1D8-F1
#
_cell.length_a   1.000
_cell.length_b   1.000
_cell.length_c   1.000
_cell.angle_alpha   90.00
_cell.angle_beta   90.00
_cell.angle_gamma   90.00
#
_symmetry.space_group_name_H-M   'P 1'
#
loop_
_entity.id
_entity.type
_entity.pdbx_description
1 polymer ?
#
loop_
_entity_poly.entity_id
_entity_poly.type
_entity_poly.pdbx_seq_one_letter_code
_entity_poly.pdbx_strand_id
1 'polypeptide(L)'
;MFEPGHVHRTKQRASSDIPEFSVDIYYDVHRDENFKPILCMRMAGNVNGSMFEESFELSREEAFNFASVIGRIGKKYGVPGSDGLIARNHKDYDRMYADIKAKLGVPVEVLEPEVIEEAVPPVSKYTEGHLHRANKVASNGCPVYSLDMYYDVRQDPVEGPMLSVRLVGNCNGKDFEEKFELHRDTAYNFSSVATRVVAKHGIPVNNGIIMRRHKEYDLMFADIREKLQLRSGEAVDLQHLAKDGL
;
A
#
# COMPACT_ATOMS: atom_id res chain seq x y z
N MET A 1 -19.83 -11.02 4.22
CA MET A 1 -20.73 -11.20 3.06
C MET A 1 -20.73 -9.91 2.26
N PHE A 2 -20.74 -10.00 0.93
CA PHE A 2 -20.76 -8.84 0.03
C PHE A 2 -22.02 -8.87 -0.81
N GLU A 3 -22.67 -7.72 -0.95
CA GLU A 3 -23.74 -7.41 -1.89
C GLU A 3 -23.47 -6.03 -2.52
N PRO A 4 -23.97 -5.75 -3.74
CA PRO A 4 -23.89 -4.39 -4.30
C PRO A 4 -24.47 -3.35 -3.34
N GLY A 5 -23.69 -2.32 -3.01
CA GLY A 5 -24.04 -1.30 -2.00
C GLY A 5 -23.93 -1.73 -0.53
N HIS A 6 -23.53 -2.96 -0.20
CA HIS A 6 -23.42 -3.42 1.19
C HIS A 6 -22.33 -4.47 1.44
N VAL A 7 -21.60 -4.33 2.54
CA VAL A 7 -20.69 -5.37 3.03
C VAL A 7 -20.91 -5.62 4.51
N HIS A 8 -21.17 -6.87 4.83
CA HIS A 8 -21.22 -7.37 6.19
C HIS A 8 -19.90 -8.07 6.58
N ARG A 9 -19.44 -7.79 7.80
CA ARG A 9 -18.22 -8.35 8.40
C ARG A 9 -18.49 -8.81 9.81
N THR A 10 -18.19 -10.07 10.08
CA THR A 10 -18.32 -10.61 11.43
C THR A 10 -17.11 -11.45 11.80
N LYS A 11 -16.79 -11.43 13.10
CA LYS A 11 -15.85 -12.34 13.72
C LYS A 11 -16.45 -12.79 15.04
N GLN A 12 -16.92 -14.04 15.10
CA GLN A 12 -17.72 -14.60 16.21
C GLN A 12 -16.89 -15.21 17.35
N ARG A 13 -15.57 -15.40 17.18
CA ARG A 13 -14.70 -15.90 18.25
C ARG A 13 -13.66 -14.86 18.58
N ALA A 14 -13.78 -14.29 19.78
CA ALA A 14 -12.73 -13.50 20.37
C ALA A 14 -11.50 -14.38 20.60
N SER A 15 -10.34 -13.93 20.15
CA SER A 15 -9.04 -14.44 20.60
C SER A 15 -8.41 -13.41 21.56
N SER A 16 -7.32 -13.77 22.23
CA SER A 16 -6.59 -12.87 23.16
C SER A 16 -6.33 -11.47 22.59
N ASP A 17 -6.18 -11.37 21.26
CA ASP A 17 -5.75 -10.16 20.57
C ASP A 17 -6.81 -9.57 19.62
N ILE A 18 -7.97 -10.22 19.47
CA ILE A 18 -8.98 -9.81 18.48
C ILE A 18 -10.38 -9.89 19.10
N PRO A 19 -11.09 -8.75 19.26
CA PRO A 19 -12.43 -8.74 19.82
C PRO A 19 -13.44 -9.36 18.85
N GLU A 20 -14.56 -9.83 19.42
CA GLU A 20 -15.75 -10.16 18.64
C GLU A 20 -16.33 -8.88 18.04
N PHE A 21 -16.71 -8.95 16.76
CA PHE A 21 -17.37 -7.83 16.09
C PHE A 21 -18.36 -8.29 15.01
N SER A 22 -19.31 -7.40 14.73
CA SER A 22 -20.25 -7.50 13.61
C SER A 22 -20.45 -6.09 13.05
N VAL A 23 -20.06 -5.85 11.81
CA VAL A 23 -20.05 -4.53 11.18
C VAL A 23 -20.66 -4.63 9.79
N ASP A 24 -21.64 -3.77 9.55
CA ASP A 24 -22.26 -3.51 8.27
C ASP A 24 -21.73 -2.20 7.70
N ILE A 25 -21.40 -2.23 6.41
CA ILE A 25 -20.90 -1.09 5.64
C ILE A 25 -21.85 -0.92 4.47
N TYR A 26 -22.67 0.11 4.50
CA TYR A 26 -23.56 0.51 3.42
C TYR A 26 -22.90 1.61 2.61
N TYR A 27 -23.09 1.58 1.30
CA TYR A 27 -22.56 2.61 0.43
C TYR A 27 -23.44 2.83 -0.80
N ASP A 28 -23.59 4.10 -1.15
CA ASP A 28 -24.27 4.49 -2.37
C ASP A 28 -23.68 5.76 -2.96
N VAL A 29 -23.96 6.02 -4.23
CA VAL A 29 -23.49 7.22 -4.91
C VAL A 29 -24.67 8.17 -5.10
N HIS A 30 -24.55 9.35 -4.52
CA HIS A 30 -25.48 10.45 -4.73
C HIS A 30 -24.84 11.52 -5.62
N ARG A 31 -25.65 12.46 -6.10
CA ARG A 31 -25.14 13.66 -6.76
C ARG A 31 -25.31 14.84 -5.82
N ASP A 32 -24.25 15.64 -5.67
CA ASP A 32 -24.31 16.89 -4.93
C ASP A 32 -25.15 17.95 -5.66
N GLU A 33 -25.26 19.13 -5.05
CA GLU A 33 -25.97 20.28 -5.62
C GLU A 33 -25.39 20.74 -6.97
N ASN A 34 -24.15 20.38 -7.29
CA ASN A 34 -23.46 20.65 -8.55
C ASN A 34 -23.48 19.46 -9.52
N PHE A 35 -24.34 18.46 -9.27
CA PHE A 35 -24.46 17.21 -10.03
C PHE A 35 -23.21 16.33 -10.07
N LYS A 36 -22.23 16.56 -9.19
CA LYS A 36 -21.02 15.74 -9.07
C LYS A 36 -21.31 14.50 -8.23
N PRO A 37 -20.83 13.31 -8.63
CA PRO A 37 -21.06 12.10 -7.86
C PRO A 37 -20.25 12.12 -6.55
N ILE A 38 -20.91 11.83 -5.45
CA ILE A 38 -20.36 11.69 -4.10
C ILE A 38 -20.69 10.28 -3.61
N LEU A 39 -19.67 9.57 -3.12
CA LEU A 39 -19.84 8.29 -2.45
C LEU A 39 -20.23 8.54 -0.99
N CYS A 40 -21.46 8.21 -0.62
CA CYS A 40 -21.94 8.24 0.76
C CYS A 40 -21.79 6.85 1.36
N MET A 41 -21.17 6.75 2.53
CA MET A 41 -20.97 5.49 3.23
C MET A 41 -21.49 5.60 4.66
N ARG A 42 -22.06 4.52 5.15
CA ARG A 42 -22.53 4.36 6.52
C ARG A 42 -22.01 3.06 7.10
N MET A 43 -21.33 3.15 8.23
CA MET A 43 -20.83 2.03 8.99
C MET A 43 -21.66 1.90 10.26
N ALA A 44 -22.22 0.72 10.50
CA ALA A 44 -22.93 0.41 11.73
C ALA A 44 -22.48 -0.95 12.23
N GLY A 45 -22.27 -1.10 13.52
CA GLY A 45 -21.80 -2.38 14.04
C GLY A 45 -21.78 -2.48 15.55
N ASN A 46 -21.38 -3.64 16.00
CA ASN A 46 -21.11 -3.97 17.39
C ASN A 46 -19.68 -4.46 17.52
N VAL A 47 -18.92 -3.90 18.44
CA VAL A 47 -17.58 -4.38 18.81
C VAL A 47 -17.59 -4.66 20.30
N ASN A 48 -17.35 -5.90 20.69
CA ASN A 48 -17.32 -6.34 22.08
C ASN A 48 -18.54 -5.87 22.91
N GLY A 49 -19.75 -5.96 22.33
CA GLY A 49 -21.00 -5.53 22.95
C GLY A 49 -21.32 -4.04 22.79
N SER A 50 -20.36 -3.20 22.38
CA SER A 50 -20.58 -1.76 22.17
C SER A 50 -21.05 -1.47 20.74
N MET A 51 -22.24 -0.88 20.61
CA MET A 51 -22.77 -0.45 19.32
C MET A 51 -22.13 0.87 18.84
N PHE A 52 -21.91 0.98 17.53
CA PHE A 52 -21.49 2.21 16.89
C PHE A 52 -22.19 2.41 15.55
N GLU A 53 -22.33 3.68 15.17
CA GLU A 53 -22.78 4.10 13.85
C GLU A 53 -22.03 5.37 13.45
N GLU A 54 -21.48 5.40 12.24
CA GLU A 54 -20.77 6.56 11.69
C GLU A 54 -20.98 6.61 10.17
N SER A 55 -21.22 7.81 9.65
CA SER A 55 -21.37 8.06 8.22
C SER A 55 -20.29 9.03 7.74
N PHE A 56 -19.88 8.89 6.49
CA PHE A 56 -18.94 9.79 5.85
C PHE A 56 -19.18 9.83 4.34
N GLU A 57 -18.68 10.88 3.72
CA GLU A 57 -18.81 11.11 2.30
C GLU A 57 -17.43 11.27 1.67
N LEU A 58 -17.29 10.83 0.42
CA LEU A 58 -16.07 10.97 -0.36
C LEU A 58 -16.43 11.55 -1.73
N SER A 59 -15.63 12.53 -2.19
CA SER A 59 -15.76 13.00 -3.57
C SER A 59 -15.45 11.87 -4.55
N ARG A 60 -15.77 12.07 -5.83
CA ARG A 60 -15.36 11.15 -6.90
C ARG A 60 -13.85 10.85 -6.89
N GLU A 61 -13.00 11.86 -6.65
CA GLU A 61 -11.54 11.68 -6.63
C GLU A 61 -11.08 10.88 -5.40
N GLU A 62 -11.80 10.99 -4.29
CA GLU A 62 -11.45 10.36 -3.02
C GLU A 62 -12.12 9.00 -2.81
N ALA A 63 -13.15 8.70 -3.58
CA ALA A 63 -13.99 7.51 -3.43
C ALA A 63 -13.18 6.23 -3.35
N PHE A 64 -12.08 6.10 -4.12
CA PHE A 64 -11.24 4.90 -4.13
C PHE A 64 -10.33 4.73 -2.90
N ASN A 65 -10.28 5.73 -2.02
CA ASN A 65 -9.64 5.66 -0.71
C ASN A 65 -10.58 5.13 0.40
N PHE A 66 -11.79 4.68 0.06
CA PHE A 66 -12.82 4.19 1.00
C PHE A 66 -12.27 3.19 2.03
N ALA A 67 -11.45 2.22 1.61
CA ALA A 67 -10.91 1.21 2.50
C ALA A 67 -10.03 1.78 3.63
N SER A 68 -9.30 2.87 3.36
CA SER A 68 -8.49 3.54 4.37
C SER A 68 -9.34 4.27 5.41
N VAL A 69 -10.46 4.87 4.99
CA VAL A 69 -11.39 5.55 5.90
C VAL A 69 -12.14 4.54 6.76
N ILE A 70 -12.65 3.47 6.15
CA ILE A 70 -13.28 2.33 6.85
C ILE A 70 -12.33 1.72 7.89
N GLY A 71 -11.07 1.51 7.53
CA GLY A 71 -10.07 0.98 8.46
C GLY A 71 -9.81 1.91 9.65
N ARG A 72 -9.80 3.23 9.41
CA ARG A 72 -9.63 4.24 10.47
C ARG A 72 -10.82 4.26 11.43
N ILE A 73 -12.04 4.23 10.90
CA ILE A 73 -13.29 4.19 11.70
C ILE A 73 -13.37 2.87 12.47
N GLY A 74 -13.08 1.74 11.84
CA GLY A 74 -13.02 0.44 12.54
C GLY A 74 -12.05 0.48 13.72
N LYS A 75 -10.84 1.03 13.52
CA LYS A 75 -9.85 1.17 14.60
C LYS A 75 -10.33 2.07 15.74
N LYS A 76 -11.02 3.16 15.43
CA LYS A 76 -11.62 4.08 16.42
C LYS A 76 -12.58 3.35 17.36
N TYR A 77 -13.32 2.36 16.85
CA TYR A 77 -14.27 1.55 17.64
C TYR A 77 -13.69 0.20 18.11
N GLY A 78 -12.38 0.01 18.04
CA GLY A 78 -11.71 -1.17 18.62
C GLY A 78 -11.57 -2.38 17.69
N VAL A 79 -11.85 -2.24 16.39
CA VAL A 79 -11.51 -3.29 15.41
C VAL A 79 -10.00 -3.27 15.14
N PRO A 80 -9.26 -4.40 15.28
CA PRO A 80 -7.81 -4.44 15.07
C PRO A 80 -7.41 -4.11 13.65
N GLY A 81 -6.30 -3.37 13.49
CA GLY A 81 -5.81 -2.91 12.18
C GLY A 81 -5.23 -4.02 11.29
N SER A 82 -4.86 -5.18 11.84
CA SER A 82 -4.29 -6.32 11.10
C SER A 82 -5.35 -7.15 10.34
N ASP A 83 -6.62 -7.07 10.76
CA ASP A 83 -7.79 -7.74 10.17
C ASP A 83 -8.79 -6.73 9.58
N GLY A 84 -8.27 -5.64 8.98
CA GLY A 84 -9.06 -4.50 8.50
C GLY A 84 -10.35 -4.94 7.79
N LEU A 85 -11.48 -4.33 8.19
CA LEU A 85 -12.84 -4.67 7.72
C LEU A 85 -12.92 -4.90 6.21
N ILE A 86 -12.21 -4.07 5.44
CA ILE A 86 -11.99 -4.24 4.00
C ILE A 86 -10.51 -4.06 3.70
N ALA A 87 -9.70 -5.10 3.84
CA ALA A 87 -8.31 -5.07 3.38
C ALA A 87 -8.23 -5.09 1.85
N ARG A 88 -7.26 -4.39 1.25
CA ARG A 88 -7.04 -4.37 -0.23
C ARG A 88 -6.85 -5.75 -0.88
N ASN A 89 -6.52 -6.79 -0.10
CA ASN A 89 -6.35 -8.17 -0.60
C ASN A 89 -7.57 -9.05 -0.32
N HIS A 90 -8.64 -8.48 0.23
CA HIS A 90 -9.87 -9.21 0.46
C HIS A 90 -10.66 -9.23 -0.85
N LYS A 91 -11.21 -10.38 -1.24
CA LYS A 91 -12.05 -10.52 -2.44
C LYS A 91 -13.26 -9.57 -2.49
N ASP A 92 -13.62 -8.98 -1.36
CA ASP A 92 -14.73 -8.04 -1.29
C ASP A 92 -14.28 -6.59 -1.48
N TYR A 93 -12.98 -6.29 -1.34
CA TYR A 93 -12.41 -5.02 -1.76
C TYR A 93 -12.57 -4.85 -3.27
N ASP A 94 -12.16 -5.84 -4.06
CA ASP A 94 -12.28 -5.80 -5.52
C ASP A 94 -13.75 -5.69 -5.97
N ARG A 95 -14.65 -6.38 -5.24
CA ARG A 95 -16.10 -6.33 -5.52
C ARG A 95 -16.72 -4.98 -5.15
N MET A 96 -16.38 -4.40 -3.99
CA MET A 96 -16.80 -3.05 -3.63
C MET A 96 -16.24 -2.02 -4.60
N TYR A 97 -14.97 -2.16 -4.98
CA TYR A 97 -14.31 -1.27 -5.92
C TYR A 97 -15.03 -1.29 -7.27
N ALA A 98 -15.33 -2.47 -7.81
CA ALA A 98 -16.06 -2.61 -9.07
C ALA A 98 -17.48 -2.03 -8.99
N ASP A 99 -18.21 -2.27 -7.89
CA ASP A 99 -19.56 -1.74 -7.69
C ASP A 99 -19.58 -0.22 -7.54
N ILE A 100 -18.69 0.35 -6.71
CA ILE A 100 -18.52 1.79 -6.56
C ILE A 100 -18.14 2.43 -7.90
N LYS A 101 -17.22 1.83 -8.65
CA LYS A 101 -16.81 2.30 -9.97
C LYS A 101 -17.99 2.36 -10.94
N ALA A 102 -18.82 1.31 -10.98
CA ALA A 102 -20.03 1.28 -11.80
C ALA A 102 -21.05 2.35 -11.36
N LYS A 103 -21.31 2.50 -10.06
CA LYS A 103 -22.24 3.49 -9.49
C LYS A 103 -21.79 4.94 -9.70
N LEU A 104 -20.49 5.21 -9.72
CA LEU A 104 -19.93 6.52 -10.07
C LEU A 104 -20.13 6.88 -11.56
N GLY A 105 -20.74 5.99 -12.36
CA GLY A 105 -20.99 6.20 -13.78
C GLY A 105 -19.72 6.12 -14.63
N VAL A 106 -18.70 5.38 -14.17
CA VAL A 106 -17.54 5.04 -15.00
C VAL A 106 -17.98 3.91 -15.93
N PRO A 107 -18.03 4.11 -17.26
CA PRO A 107 -18.56 3.10 -18.17
C PRO A 107 -17.76 1.80 -18.07
N VAL A 108 -18.48 0.68 -17.98
CA VAL A 108 -17.92 -0.68 -18.10
C VAL A 108 -17.82 -1.00 -19.58
N GLU A 109 -16.76 -0.54 -20.22
CA GLU A 109 -16.43 -1.02 -21.57
C GLU A 109 -15.67 -2.34 -21.46
N VAL A 110 -16.13 -3.35 -22.20
CA VAL A 110 -15.32 -4.53 -22.54
C VAL A 110 -14.25 -4.02 -23.50
N LEU A 111 -13.06 -3.74 -22.99
CA LEU A 111 -11.95 -3.20 -23.76
C LEU A 111 -10.70 -4.04 -23.53
N GLU A 112 -10.14 -4.49 -24.65
CA GLU A 112 -8.69 -4.66 -24.76
C GLU A 112 -8.00 -3.38 -24.25
N PRO A 113 -6.90 -3.49 -23.50
CA PRO A 113 -6.57 -2.48 -22.52
C PRO A 113 -6.01 -1.22 -23.17
N GLU A 114 -6.75 -0.10 -23.15
CA GLU A 114 -6.15 1.25 -23.12
C GLU A 114 -7.09 2.34 -22.53
N VAL A 115 -6.58 2.92 -21.42
CA VAL A 115 -6.70 4.28 -20.84
C VAL A 115 -8.08 4.88 -20.48
N ILE A 116 -8.45 4.69 -19.20
CA ILE A 116 -9.20 5.67 -18.40
C ILE A 116 -8.17 6.63 -17.78
N GLU A 117 -8.43 7.95 -17.73
CA GLU A 117 -7.61 8.92 -16.98
C GLU A 117 -7.65 8.63 -15.47
N GLU A 118 -6.84 7.65 -15.06
CA GLU A 118 -6.38 7.41 -13.71
C GLU A 118 -5.40 8.51 -13.30
N ALA A 119 -5.27 8.77 -12.00
CA ALA A 119 -3.99 9.28 -11.49
C ALA A 119 -2.91 8.34 -12.05
N VAL A 120 -2.11 8.83 -13.01
CA VAL A 120 -1.15 8.01 -13.77
C VAL A 120 -0.39 7.17 -12.75
N PRO A 121 -0.59 5.82 -12.72
CA PRO A 121 0.14 4.99 -11.78
C PRO A 121 1.62 5.29 -11.99
N PRO A 122 2.40 5.41 -10.92
CA PRO A 122 3.77 5.81 -11.09
C PRO A 122 4.43 4.85 -12.08
N VAL A 123 5.00 5.41 -13.15
CA VAL A 123 5.60 4.63 -14.24
C VAL A 123 6.65 3.76 -13.59
N SER A 124 6.40 2.46 -13.54
CA SER A 124 7.28 1.51 -12.89
C SER A 124 7.87 0.60 -13.95
N LYS A 125 9.19 0.49 -13.94
CA LYS A 125 9.92 -0.41 -14.82
C LYS A 125 10.97 -1.12 -13.99
N TYR A 126 10.82 -2.43 -13.90
CA TYR A 126 11.79 -3.30 -13.29
C TYR A 126 12.70 -3.91 -14.37
N THR A 127 13.99 -3.96 -14.07
CA THR A 127 14.98 -4.83 -14.71
C THR A 127 15.89 -5.41 -13.63
N GLU A 128 16.64 -6.46 -13.93
CA GLU A 128 17.58 -7.02 -12.96
C GLU A 128 18.53 -5.93 -12.41
N GLY A 129 18.68 -5.86 -11.08
CA GLY A 129 19.49 -4.84 -10.41
C GLY A 129 18.92 -3.42 -10.41
N HIS A 130 17.72 -3.17 -10.97
CA HIS A 130 17.19 -1.80 -11.12
C HIS A 130 15.65 -1.71 -11.08
N LEU A 131 15.16 -0.72 -10.34
CA LEU A 131 13.77 -0.29 -10.38
C LEU A 131 13.68 1.20 -10.69
N HIS A 132 12.97 1.53 -11.77
CA HIS A 132 12.48 2.88 -12.00
C HIS A 132 11.06 3.05 -11.44
N ARG A 133 10.78 4.19 -10.82
CA ARG A 133 9.43 4.59 -10.39
C ARG A 133 9.24 6.09 -10.45
N ALA A 134 8.19 6.54 -11.15
CA ALA A 134 7.91 7.97 -11.26
C ALA A 134 6.43 8.29 -11.13
N ASN A 135 6.05 9.13 -10.16
CA ASN A 135 4.72 9.72 -10.13
C ASN A 135 4.69 10.99 -10.98
N LYS A 136 3.99 10.97 -12.12
CA LYS A 136 3.93 12.10 -13.06
C LYS A 136 2.85 13.13 -12.71
N VAL A 137 1.92 12.78 -11.82
CA VAL A 137 0.78 13.63 -11.47
C VAL A 137 0.76 13.87 -9.96
N ALA A 138 0.79 15.14 -9.54
CA ALA A 138 0.59 15.45 -8.13
C ALA A 138 -0.86 15.13 -7.72
N SER A 139 -1.03 14.51 -6.56
CA SER A 139 -2.33 14.30 -5.93
C SER A 139 -2.26 14.65 -4.45
N ASN A 140 -3.40 14.71 -3.76
CA ASN A 140 -3.46 15.12 -2.34
C ASN A 140 -2.52 14.26 -1.48
N GLY A 141 -1.42 14.87 -1.03
CA GLY A 141 -0.40 14.22 -0.21
C GLY A 141 0.63 13.39 -0.97
N CYS A 142 0.65 13.40 -2.31
CA CYS A 142 1.67 12.73 -3.13
C CYS A 142 2.24 13.67 -4.20
N PRO A 143 3.52 14.09 -4.08
CA PRO A 143 4.15 15.00 -5.05
C PRO A 143 4.47 14.29 -6.36
N VAL A 144 4.82 15.10 -7.38
CA VAL A 144 5.51 14.59 -8.57
C VAL A 144 6.92 14.16 -8.17
N TYR A 145 7.31 12.95 -8.58
CA TYR A 145 8.65 12.44 -8.34
C TYR A 145 9.09 11.48 -9.44
N SER A 146 10.40 11.29 -9.57
CA SER A 146 11.05 10.23 -10.33
C SER A 146 12.16 9.64 -9.48
N LEU A 147 12.31 8.32 -9.49
CA LEU A 147 13.29 7.60 -8.69
C LEU A 147 13.82 6.40 -9.47
N ASP A 148 15.13 6.24 -9.43
CA ASP A 148 15.84 5.05 -9.84
C ASP A 148 16.52 4.43 -8.62
N MET A 149 16.19 3.17 -8.35
CA MET A 149 16.84 2.34 -7.34
C MET A 149 17.72 1.32 -8.06
N TYR A 150 19.02 1.47 -7.89
CA TYR A 150 20.03 0.51 -8.33
C TYR A 150 20.46 -0.33 -7.14
N TYR A 151 20.64 -1.63 -7.33
CA TYR A 151 21.14 -2.51 -6.29
C TYR A 151 22.03 -3.60 -6.86
N ASP A 152 23.08 -3.93 -6.12
CA ASP A 152 24.00 -5.02 -6.45
C ASP A 152 24.66 -5.56 -5.17
N VAL A 153 25.42 -6.65 -5.29
CA VAL A 153 26.16 -7.24 -4.17
C VAL A 153 27.58 -6.70 -4.13
N ARG A 154 27.93 -6.05 -3.02
CA ARG A 154 29.31 -5.67 -2.71
C ARG A 154 29.92 -6.73 -1.79
N GLN A 155 31.18 -7.09 -2.04
CA GLN A 155 31.95 -7.90 -1.09
C GLN A 155 32.67 -6.99 -0.10
N ASP A 156 32.26 -7.06 1.16
CA ASP A 156 32.96 -6.44 2.27
C ASP A 156 33.99 -7.41 2.86
N PRO A 157 35.23 -6.97 3.13
CA PRO A 157 36.27 -7.85 3.68
C PRO A 157 35.98 -8.35 5.10
N VAL A 158 35.09 -7.69 5.85
CA VAL A 158 34.75 -8.06 7.23
C VAL A 158 33.35 -8.67 7.29
N GLU A 159 32.37 -7.99 6.71
CA GLU A 159 30.95 -8.37 6.80
C GLU A 159 30.54 -9.41 5.72
N GLY A 160 31.39 -9.63 4.71
CA GLY A 160 31.11 -10.52 3.59
C GLY A 160 30.17 -9.89 2.55
N PRO A 161 29.28 -10.66 1.89
CA PRO A 161 28.37 -10.11 0.87
C PRO A 161 27.33 -9.17 1.48
N MET A 162 27.31 -7.94 0.99
CA MET A 162 26.38 -6.87 1.40
C MET A 162 25.51 -6.48 0.22
N LEU A 163 24.21 -6.22 0.47
CA LEU A 163 23.36 -5.57 -0.52
C LEU A 163 23.70 -4.08 -0.54
N SER A 164 24.26 -3.57 -1.64
CA SER A 164 24.54 -2.15 -1.82
C SER A 164 23.43 -1.52 -2.66
N VAL A 165 22.77 -0.49 -2.13
CA VAL A 165 21.66 0.19 -2.79
C VAL A 165 21.99 1.66 -3.01
N ARG A 166 21.70 2.15 -4.22
CA ARG A 166 21.82 3.54 -4.62
C ARG A 166 20.48 4.05 -5.16
N LEU A 167 19.97 5.10 -4.55
CA LEU A 167 18.73 5.77 -4.91
C LEU A 167 19.08 7.12 -5.55
N VAL A 168 18.58 7.36 -6.76
CA VAL A 168 18.72 8.65 -7.45
C VAL A 168 17.34 9.12 -7.82
N GLY A 169 16.97 10.33 -7.45
CA GLY A 169 15.64 10.81 -7.80
C GLY A 169 15.50 12.31 -7.80
N ASN A 170 14.31 12.72 -8.20
CA ASN A 170 13.83 14.09 -8.12
C ASN A 170 12.46 14.05 -7.43
N CYS A 171 12.23 14.95 -6.48
CA CYS A 171 10.94 15.15 -5.83
C CYS A 171 10.63 16.64 -5.77
N ASN A 172 9.50 17.07 -6.32
CA ASN A 172 9.13 18.50 -6.42
C ASN A 172 10.25 19.39 -6.99
N GLY A 173 10.97 18.91 -8.00
CA GLY A 173 12.06 19.67 -8.63
C GLY A 173 13.37 19.71 -7.84
N LYS A 174 13.48 18.96 -6.73
CA LYS A 174 14.73 18.80 -5.97
C LYS A 174 15.34 17.44 -6.25
N ASP A 175 16.55 17.44 -6.79
CA ASP A 175 17.33 16.23 -6.99
C ASP A 175 17.88 15.72 -5.66
N PHE A 176 17.96 14.40 -5.53
CA PHE A 176 18.61 13.73 -4.40
C PHE A 176 19.32 12.46 -4.87
N GLU A 177 20.39 12.12 -4.16
CA GLU A 177 21.05 10.83 -4.26
C GLU A 177 21.32 10.31 -2.85
N GLU A 178 20.99 9.05 -2.61
CA GLU A 178 21.15 8.37 -1.33
C GLU A 178 21.75 7.00 -1.54
N LYS A 179 22.53 6.54 -0.57
CA LYS A 179 23.15 5.20 -0.58
C LYS A 179 22.96 4.55 0.77
N PHE A 180 22.69 3.25 0.77
CA PHE A 180 22.70 2.45 1.98
C PHE A 180 23.12 1.03 1.64
N GLU A 181 23.63 0.32 2.65
CA GLU A 181 23.99 -1.08 2.55
C GLU A 181 23.23 -1.89 3.59
N LEU A 182 22.98 -3.16 3.30
CA LEU A 182 22.38 -4.11 4.23
C LEU A 182 23.20 -5.38 4.27
N HIS A 183 23.29 -5.99 5.45
CA HIS A 183 23.90 -7.31 5.60
C HIS A 183 23.07 -8.34 4.83
N ARG A 184 23.73 -9.40 4.36
CA ARG A 184 23.09 -10.48 3.59
C ARG A 184 21.81 -10.99 4.26
N ASP A 185 21.87 -11.23 5.55
CA ASP A 185 20.80 -11.79 6.38
C ASP A 185 19.72 -10.77 6.77
N THR A 186 19.88 -9.48 6.49
CA THR A 186 18.86 -8.45 6.74
C THR A 186 18.33 -7.82 5.44
N ALA A 187 18.93 -8.19 4.31
CA ALA A 187 18.66 -7.62 2.98
C ALA A 187 17.18 -7.68 2.58
N TYR A 188 16.38 -8.62 3.08
CA TYR A 188 14.93 -8.70 2.84
C TYR A 188 14.15 -7.45 3.30
N ASN A 189 14.75 -6.61 4.15
CA ASN A 189 14.17 -5.35 4.61
C ASN A 189 14.44 -4.16 3.67
N PHE A 190 15.07 -4.37 2.51
CA PHE A 190 15.45 -3.32 1.55
C PHE A 190 14.31 -2.33 1.26
N SER A 191 13.08 -2.82 1.09
CA SER A 191 11.93 -1.96 0.80
C SER A 191 11.62 -0.98 1.94
N SER A 192 11.75 -1.43 3.19
CA SER A 192 11.46 -0.62 4.38
C SER A 192 12.51 0.48 4.54
N VAL A 193 13.78 0.12 4.36
CA VAL A 193 14.91 1.05 4.43
C VAL A 193 14.83 2.08 3.30
N ALA A 194 14.64 1.63 2.06
CA ALA A 194 14.51 2.51 0.90
C ALA A 194 13.33 3.49 1.07
N THR A 195 12.17 3.01 1.55
CA THR A 195 10.99 3.85 1.81
C THR A 195 11.28 4.94 2.86
N ARG A 196 11.99 4.61 3.94
CA ARG A 196 12.37 5.58 4.97
C ARG A 196 13.38 6.61 4.46
N VAL A 197 14.31 6.19 3.60
CA VAL A 197 15.31 7.08 2.99
C VAL A 197 14.62 8.11 2.08
N VAL A 198 13.77 7.67 1.15
CA VAL A 198 13.08 8.59 0.23
C VAL A 198 12.03 9.47 0.91
N ALA A 199 11.51 9.06 2.06
CA ALA A 199 10.61 9.89 2.86
C ALA A 199 11.24 11.19 3.36
N LYS A 200 12.57 11.19 3.60
CA LYS A 200 13.32 12.41 3.93
C LYS A 200 13.25 13.47 2.83
N HIS A 201 13.01 13.03 1.59
CA HIS A 201 12.92 13.85 0.38
C HIS A 201 11.47 14.19 -0.01
N GLY A 202 10.50 13.90 0.87
CA GLY A 202 9.09 14.24 0.67
C GLY A 202 8.28 13.21 -0.11
N ILE A 203 8.85 12.05 -0.44
CA ILE A 203 8.12 10.94 -1.06
C ILE A 203 7.30 10.21 0.02
N PRO A 204 5.96 10.09 -0.10
CA PRO A 204 5.13 9.57 0.98
C PRO A 204 5.39 8.08 1.27
N VAL A 205 5.50 7.74 2.57
CA VAL A 205 5.66 6.36 3.05
C VAL A 205 4.47 5.47 2.67
N ASN A 206 3.25 6.02 2.72
CA ASN A 206 2.00 5.29 2.46
C ASN A 206 1.79 4.97 0.98
N ASN A 207 2.51 5.67 0.09
CA ASN A 207 2.62 5.40 -1.35
C ASN A 207 4.05 4.98 -1.70
N GLY A 208 4.68 4.22 -0.80
CA GLY A 208 6.08 3.84 -0.89
C GLY A 208 6.49 3.34 -2.27
N ILE A 209 7.74 3.64 -2.63
CA ILE A 209 8.36 3.35 -3.92
C ILE A 209 8.34 1.85 -4.27
N ILE A 210 8.22 1.00 -3.26
CA ILE A 210 8.12 -0.45 -3.39
C ILE A 210 7.05 -0.91 -2.42
N MET A 211 5.89 -1.26 -2.96
CA MET A 211 4.77 -1.77 -2.20
C MET A 211 4.90 -3.29 -2.12
N ARG A 212 4.81 -3.88 -0.93
CA ARG A 212 4.95 -5.34 -0.69
C ARG A 212 3.91 -6.23 -1.40
N ARG A 213 2.99 -5.65 -2.17
CA ARG A 213 1.91 -6.32 -2.91
C ARG A 213 1.98 -6.06 -4.41
N HIS A 214 3.10 -5.48 -4.87
CA HIS A 214 3.37 -5.17 -6.26
C HIS A 214 4.30 -6.24 -6.84
N LYS A 215 4.05 -6.63 -8.10
CA LYS A 215 4.85 -7.63 -8.82
C LYS A 215 6.35 -7.30 -8.82
N GLU A 216 6.69 -6.01 -8.84
CA GLU A 216 8.07 -5.53 -8.80
C GLU A 216 8.77 -5.86 -7.48
N TYR A 217 8.05 -5.88 -6.34
CA TYR A 217 8.64 -6.29 -5.06
C TYR A 217 9.08 -7.76 -5.12
N ASP A 218 8.21 -8.64 -5.62
CA ASP A 218 8.51 -10.07 -5.71
C ASP A 218 9.68 -10.33 -6.68
N LEU A 219 9.74 -9.57 -7.79
CA LEU A 219 10.86 -9.63 -8.75
C LEU A 219 12.18 -9.17 -8.12
N MET A 220 12.19 -8.01 -7.46
CA MET A 220 13.38 -7.52 -6.75
C MET A 220 13.80 -8.47 -5.63
N PHE A 221 12.84 -9.02 -4.88
CA PHE A 221 13.11 -9.95 -3.79
C PHE A 221 13.75 -11.24 -4.32
N ALA A 222 13.23 -11.81 -5.41
CA ALA A 222 13.79 -13.00 -6.04
C ALA A 222 15.22 -12.73 -6.54
N ASP A 223 15.43 -11.60 -7.22
CA ASP A 223 16.73 -11.20 -7.75
C ASP A 223 17.78 -10.96 -6.64
N ILE A 224 17.44 -10.17 -5.61
CA ILE A 224 18.31 -9.95 -4.44
C ILE A 224 18.66 -11.28 -3.76
N ARG A 225 17.68 -12.17 -3.62
CA ARG A 225 17.88 -13.49 -3.00
C ARG A 225 18.85 -14.34 -3.82
N GLU A 226 18.72 -14.33 -5.14
CA GLU A 226 19.61 -15.05 -6.05
C GLU A 226 21.03 -14.48 -5.98
N LYS A 227 21.20 -13.15 -6.12
CA LYS A 227 22.50 -12.47 -6.06
C LYS A 227 23.23 -12.72 -4.73
N LEU A 228 22.51 -12.70 -3.61
CA LEU A 228 23.07 -12.96 -2.27
C LEU A 228 23.13 -14.46 -1.91
N GLN A 229 22.66 -15.35 -2.79
CA GLN A 229 22.59 -16.80 -2.55
C GLN A 229 21.88 -17.16 -1.24
N LEU A 230 20.79 -16.44 -0.93
CA LEU A 230 20.04 -16.56 0.32
C LEU A 230 19.14 -17.80 0.33
N ARG A 231 19.22 -18.59 1.42
CA ARG A 231 18.39 -19.79 1.61
C ARG A 231 17.32 -19.56 2.67
N SER A 232 16.17 -20.19 2.47
CA SER A 232 15.07 -20.11 3.43
C SER A 232 15.47 -20.82 4.73
N GLY A 233 15.21 -20.17 5.86
CA GLY A 233 15.51 -20.72 7.20
C GLY A 233 16.94 -20.45 7.69
N GLU A 234 17.73 -19.65 6.97
CA GLU A 234 18.99 -19.14 7.53
C GLU A 234 18.73 -18.19 8.70
N ALA A 235 19.59 -18.25 9.72
CA ALA A 235 19.47 -17.43 10.91
C ALA A 235 19.84 -15.97 10.60
N VAL A 236 19.18 -15.06 11.29
CA VAL A 236 19.44 -13.61 11.24
C VAL A 236 20.27 -13.23 12.47
N ASP A 237 21.38 -12.53 12.26
CA ASP A 237 22.16 -11.93 13.33
C ASP A 237 21.47 -10.65 13.81
N LEU A 238 21.09 -10.64 15.08
CA LEU A 238 20.41 -9.51 15.70
C LEU A 238 21.30 -8.26 15.78
N GLN A 239 22.63 -8.41 15.77
CA GLN A 239 23.55 -7.26 15.71
C GLN A 239 23.45 -6.54 14.37
N HIS A 240 23.22 -7.27 13.27
CA HIS A 240 23.07 -6.68 11.94
C HIS A 240 21.81 -5.82 11.84
N LEU A 241 20.71 -6.20 12.51
CA LEU A 241 19.50 -5.37 12.55
C LEU A 241 19.78 -3.97 13.08
N ALA A 242 20.52 -3.88 14.20
CA ALA A 242 20.89 -2.59 14.78
C ALA A 242 21.85 -1.79 13.88
N LYS A 243 22.85 -2.45 13.26
CA LYS A 243 23.79 -1.81 12.32
C LYS A 243 23.07 -1.26 11.08
N ASP A 244 22.05 -1.95 10.60
CA ASP A 244 21.27 -1.58 9.41
C ASP A 244 20.11 -0.61 9.71
N GLY A 245 19.95 -0.24 10.98
CA GLY A 245 18.92 0.67 11.46
C GLY A 245 17.51 0.11 11.33
N LEU A 246 17.34 -1.20 11.54
CA LEU A 246 16.07 -1.94 11.47
C LEU A 246 15.45 -2.14 12.85
#